data_AF-W2HTI6-F1
#
_entry.id   AF-W2HTI6-F1
#
_cell.length_a   1.000
_cell.length_b   1.000
_cell.length_c   1.000
_cell.angle_alpha   90.00
_cell.angle_beta   90.00
_cell.angle_gamma   90.00
#
_symmetry.space_group_name_H-M   'P 1'
#
loop_
_entity.id
_entity.type
_entity.pdbx_description
1 polymer ?
#
loop_
_entity_poly.entity_id
_entity_poly.type
_entity_poly.pdbx_seq_one_letter_code
_entity_poly.pdbx_strand_id
1 'polypeptide(L)'
;MKVFDDIAVHCGADPEFGVNKRGAALRTRFATLLREFKRDQCQSMRMSETVEQFRERDRLLLDIIARTDDWKEKLEATNRIKETKQAGIESSGELMRRLAMNESVAGKGDDENEDGDEDSDAASQVGRKPSAQQGSAQKGKITKRERLAVFTDALTDSLKSASEDDGNKHEFKAKRLAFEQDQAENQRLHEATEAEKRRHHELDLETRRQKADEEREKRMFAILKSVLMQKKFYGVAMPR
;
A
#
# COMPACT_ATOMS: atom_id res chain seq x y z
N MET A 1 35.80 43.08 14.01
CA MET A 1 35.79 42.19 12.82
C MET A 1 37.05 42.41 11.99
N LYS A 2 38.21 41.89 12.39
CA LYS A 2 39.48 42.08 11.64
C LYS A 2 39.83 40.95 10.67
N VAL A 3 39.33 39.75 10.95
CA VAL A 3 39.67 38.52 10.20
C VAL A 3 39.44 38.65 8.69
N PHE A 4 38.34 39.25 8.25
CA PHE A 4 38.09 39.41 6.81
C PHE A 4 38.92 40.53 6.17
N ASP A 5 39.37 41.51 6.94
CA ASP A 5 40.30 42.52 6.46
C ASP A 5 41.71 41.92 6.32
N ASP A 6 42.13 41.06 7.25
CA ASP A 6 43.39 40.31 7.16
C ASP A 6 43.39 39.35 5.96
N ILE A 7 42.28 38.62 5.74
CA ILE A 7 42.11 37.76 4.56
C ILE A 7 42.13 38.59 3.27
N ALA A 8 41.52 39.78 3.26
CA ALA A 8 41.55 40.66 2.10
C ALA A 8 42.97 41.12 1.72
N VAL A 9 43.83 41.37 2.72
CA VAL A 9 45.24 41.70 2.48
C VAL A 9 45.98 40.52 1.84
N HIS A 10 45.77 39.30 2.35
CA HIS A 10 46.38 38.10 1.77
C HIS A 10 45.87 37.80 0.35
N CYS A 11 44.56 37.91 0.11
CA CYS A 11 43.95 37.72 -1.21
C CYS A 11 44.40 38.75 -2.25
N GLY A 12 44.76 39.97 -1.82
CA GLY A 12 45.30 41.01 -2.70
C GLY A 12 46.82 40.91 -2.93
N ALA A 13 47.52 40.21 -2.03
CA ALA A 13 48.95 39.94 -2.16
C ALA A 13 49.26 38.79 -3.14
N ASP A 14 48.28 37.92 -3.39
CA ASP A 14 48.37 36.82 -4.36
C ASP A 14 47.92 37.27 -5.76
N PRO A 15 48.83 37.36 -6.75
CA PRO A 15 48.50 37.77 -8.11
C PRO A 15 47.56 36.81 -8.83
N GLU A 16 47.56 35.52 -8.48
CA GLU A 16 46.71 34.50 -9.11
C GLU A 16 45.26 34.58 -8.62
N PHE A 17 45.06 35.03 -7.38
CA PHE A 17 43.74 35.15 -6.78
C PHE A 17 42.97 36.37 -7.32
N GLY A 18 43.67 37.49 -7.59
CA GLY A 18 43.13 38.63 -8.33
C GLY A 18 41.94 39.35 -7.67
N VAL A 19 41.74 39.22 -6.35
CA VAL A 19 40.62 39.83 -5.63
C VAL A 19 41.08 40.99 -4.74
N ASN A 20 40.98 42.21 -5.26
CA ASN A 20 41.24 43.45 -4.51
C ASN A 20 39.95 44.02 -3.89
N LYS A 21 39.43 43.37 -2.83
CA LYS A 21 38.20 43.80 -2.14
C LYS A 21 38.46 44.02 -0.65
N ARG A 22 37.86 45.06 -0.05
CA ARG A 22 37.88 45.28 1.41
C ARG A 22 37.16 44.14 2.14
N GLY A 23 37.52 43.86 3.40
CA GLY A 23 37.05 42.67 4.13
C GLY A 23 35.53 42.56 4.23
N ALA A 24 34.81 43.67 4.39
CA ALA A 24 33.34 43.65 4.39
C ALA A 24 32.75 43.17 3.05
N ALA A 25 33.30 43.64 1.92
CA ALA A 25 32.87 43.23 0.58
C ALA A 25 33.30 41.79 0.26
N LEU A 26 34.47 41.37 0.75
CA LEU A 26 34.96 40.00 0.62
C LEU A 26 34.06 39.03 1.39
N ARG A 27 33.65 39.37 2.61
CA ARG A 27 32.72 38.59 3.43
C ARG A 27 31.38 38.38 2.73
N THR A 28 30.80 39.44 2.16
CA THR A 28 29.53 39.33 1.42
C THR A 28 29.68 38.42 0.21
N ARG A 29 30.78 38.56 -0.56
CA ARG A 29 31.06 37.70 -1.70
C ARG A 29 31.24 36.23 -1.29
N PHE A 30 32.00 36.00 -0.22
CA PHE A 30 32.20 34.66 0.34
C PHE A 30 30.89 34.03 0.77
N ALA A 31 30.01 34.78 1.45
CA ALA A 31 28.70 34.28 1.85
C ALA A 31 27.81 33.94 0.64
N THR A 32 27.87 34.73 -0.44
CA THR A 32 27.17 34.42 -1.70
C THR A 32 27.73 33.16 -2.35
N LEU A 33 29.05 33.06 -2.51
CA LEU A 33 29.70 31.87 -3.08
C LEU A 33 29.43 30.62 -2.26
N LEU A 34 29.45 30.72 -0.93
CA LEU A 34 29.13 29.59 -0.06
C LEU A 34 27.66 29.16 -0.19
N ARG A 35 26.75 30.11 -0.43
CA ARG A 35 25.33 29.82 -0.68
C ARG A 35 25.14 29.15 -2.04
N GLU A 36 25.82 29.63 -3.07
CA GLU A 36 25.83 29.03 -4.40
C GLU A 36 26.42 27.63 -4.37
N PHE A 37 27.59 27.45 -3.75
CA PHE A 37 28.21 26.13 -3.57
C PHE A 37 27.29 25.15 -2.85
N LYS A 38 26.63 25.56 -1.76
CA LYS A 38 25.66 24.70 -1.05
C LYS A 38 24.44 24.36 -1.92
N ARG A 39 23.92 25.33 -2.65
CA ARG A 39 22.81 25.12 -3.59
C ARG A 39 23.22 24.15 -4.70
N ASP A 40 24.41 24.32 -5.24
CA ASP A 40 24.94 23.51 -6.33
C ASP A 40 25.34 22.11 -5.84
N GLN A 41 25.75 21.94 -4.59
CA GLN A 41 25.86 20.62 -3.95
C GLN A 41 24.49 19.95 -3.77
N CYS A 42 23.47 20.67 -3.29
CA CYS A 42 22.11 20.12 -3.21
C CYS A 42 21.56 19.74 -4.60
N GLN A 43 21.83 20.56 -5.63
CA GLN A 43 21.46 20.26 -7.01
C GLN A 43 22.27 19.11 -7.59
N SER A 44 23.57 19.05 -7.30
CA SER A 44 24.44 17.93 -7.69
C SER A 44 23.97 16.64 -7.03
N MET A 45 23.64 16.63 -5.73
CA MET A 45 23.02 15.48 -5.06
C MET A 45 21.69 15.10 -5.71
N ARG A 46 20.86 16.09 -6.06
CA ARG A 46 19.61 15.89 -6.80
C ARG A 46 19.80 15.32 -8.21
N MET A 47 20.96 15.54 -8.83
CA MET A 47 21.34 14.99 -10.14
C MET A 47 22.19 13.71 -10.02
N SER A 48 22.73 13.42 -8.84
CA SER A 48 23.53 12.22 -8.52
C SER A 48 22.66 11.05 -8.08
N GLU A 49 21.43 11.31 -7.63
CA GLU A 49 20.34 10.35 -7.78
C GLU A 49 19.92 10.38 -9.25
N THR A 50 19.93 9.23 -9.92
CA THR A 50 19.42 9.13 -11.29
C THR A 50 17.99 9.68 -11.32
N VAL A 51 17.60 10.40 -12.38
CA VAL A 51 16.23 10.98 -12.52
C VAL A 51 15.13 9.92 -12.31
N GLU A 52 15.44 8.65 -12.57
CA GLU A 52 14.57 7.51 -12.29
C GLU A 52 14.35 7.29 -10.79
N GLN A 53 15.38 7.37 -9.95
CA GLN A 53 15.27 7.18 -8.49
C GLN A 53 14.40 8.23 -7.82
N PHE A 54 14.46 9.50 -8.26
CA PHE A 54 13.58 10.54 -7.73
C PHE A 54 12.11 10.28 -8.09
N ARG A 55 11.85 9.85 -9.34
CA ARG A 55 10.50 9.48 -9.79
C ARG A 55 9.97 8.24 -9.09
N GLU A 56 10.84 7.27 -8.84
CA GLU A 56 10.53 6.06 -8.06
C GLU A 56 10.23 6.42 -6.61
N ARG A 57 11.01 7.32 -6.00
CA ARG A 57 10.77 7.80 -4.64
C ARG A 57 9.44 8.55 -4.52
N ASP A 58 9.13 9.43 -5.47
CA ASP A 58 7.85 10.15 -5.49
C ASP A 58 6.67 9.21 -5.74
N ARG A 59 6.83 8.20 -6.63
CA ARG A 59 5.82 7.13 -6.81
C ARG A 59 5.63 6.29 -5.57
N LEU A 60 6.72 5.92 -4.89
CA LEU A 60 6.68 5.15 -3.65
C LEU A 60 5.98 5.94 -2.54
N LEU A 61 6.24 7.24 -2.44
CA LEU A 61 5.54 8.12 -1.50
C LEU A 61 4.04 8.18 -1.79
N LEU A 62 3.66 8.30 -3.06
CA LEU A 62 2.24 8.26 -3.45
C LEU A 62 1.59 6.91 -3.15
N ASP A 63 2.28 5.81 -3.40
CA ASP A 63 1.78 4.46 -3.09
C ASP A 63 1.63 4.23 -1.58
N ILE A 64 2.57 4.72 -0.77
CA ILE A 64 2.47 4.66 0.70
C ILE A 64 1.26 5.46 1.20
N ILE A 65 1.04 6.66 0.66
CA ILE A 65 -0.12 7.50 1.01
C ILE A 65 -1.42 6.77 0.63
N ALA A 66 -1.54 6.30 -0.61
CA ALA A 66 -2.72 5.59 -1.09
C ALA A 66 -3.02 4.36 -0.22
N ARG A 67 -1.99 3.55 0.08
CA ARG A 67 -2.14 2.37 0.93
C ARG A 67 -2.58 2.74 2.34
N THR A 68 -2.08 3.84 2.89
CA THR A 68 -2.47 4.33 4.21
C THR A 68 -3.94 4.76 4.23
N ASP A 69 -4.39 5.44 3.18
CA ASP A 69 -5.78 5.87 3.04
C ASP A 69 -6.72 4.68 2.87
N ASP A 70 -6.36 3.69 2.04
CA ASP A 70 -7.10 2.43 1.89
C ASP A 70 -7.23 1.67 3.23
N TRP A 71 -6.16 1.65 4.04
CA TRP A 71 -6.18 1.06 5.37
C TRP A 71 -7.13 1.81 6.31
N LYS A 72 -7.14 3.14 6.22
CA LYS A 72 -8.03 4.00 7.00
C LYS A 72 -9.49 3.74 6.64
N GLU A 73 -9.81 3.68 5.35
CA GLU A 73 -11.15 3.38 4.86
C GLU A 73 -11.63 1.99 5.31
N LYS A 74 -10.77 0.97 5.21
CA LYS A 74 -11.06 -0.37 5.74
C LYS A 74 -11.33 -0.34 7.24
N LEU A 75 -10.54 0.40 8.01
CA LEU A 75 -10.74 0.53 9.45
C LEU A 75 -12.10 1.19 9.75
N GLU A 76 -12.43 2.28 9.06
CA GLU A 76 -13.73 2.95 9.21
C GLU A 76 -14.91 2.04 8.83
N ALA A 77 -14.81 1.29 7.74
CA ALA A 77 -15.83 0.32 7.34
C ALA A 77 -16.04 -0.76 8.42
N THR A 78 -14.96 -1.29 9.00
CA THR A 78 -15.08 -2.28 10.09
C THR A 78 -15.69 -1.70 11.35
N ASN A 79 -15.42 -0.43 11.66
CA ASN A 79 -16.04 0.24 12.81
C ASN A 79 -17.53 0.46 12.58
N ARG A 80 -17.95 0.89 11.38
CA ARG A 80 -19.38 1.01 11.03
C ARG A 80 -20.11 -0.32 11.19
N ILE A 81 -19.51 -1.44 10.78
CA ILE A 81 -20.11 -2.78 10.96
C ILE A 81 -20.25 -3.13 12.45
N LYS A 82 -19.25 -2.79 13.28
CA LYS A 82 -19.34 -3.01 14.73
C LYS A 82 -20.44 -2.16 15.36
N GLU A 83 -20.56 -0.89 14.95
CA GLU A 83 -21.58 0.03 15.44
C GLU A 83 -22.99 -0.46 15.07
N THR A 84 -23.22 -0.89 13.82
CA THR A 84 -24.53 -1.41 13.41
C THR A 84 -24.90 -2.70 14.14
N LYS A 85 -23.92 -3.60 14.35
CA LYS A 85 -24.12 -4.81 15.15
C LYS A 85 -24.47 -4.47 16.60
N GLN A 86 -23.76 -3.52 17.21
CA GLN A 86 -24.03 -3.07 18.57
C GLN A 86 -25.41 -2.43 18.70
N ALA A 87 -25.79 -1.56 17.76
CA ALA A 87 -27.12 -0.96 17.71
C ALA A 87 -28.24 -2.01 17.55
N GLY A 88 -28.01 -3.07 16.78
CA GLY A 88 -28.93 -4.20 16.66
C GLY A 88 -29.10 -4.98 17.97
N ILE A 89 -28.02 -5.20 18.72
CA ILE A 89 -28.05 -5.83 20.04
C ILE A 89 -28.81 -4.96 21.03
N GLU A 90 -28.58 -3.65 21.03
CA GLU A 90 -29.28 -2.71 21.92
C GLU A 90 -30.77 -2.63 21.60
N SER A 91 -31.11 -2.54 20.32
CA SER A 91 -32.50 -2.51 19.82
C SER A 91 -33.26 -3.79 20.18
N SER A 92 -32.67 -4.96 19.93
CA SER A 92 -33.28 -6.25 20.28
C SER A 92 -33.39 -6.44 21.80
N GLY A 93 -32.38 -6.04 22.56
CA GLY A 93 -32.41 -6.04 24.02
C GLY A 93 -33.50 -5.14 24.60
N GLU A 94 -33.72 -3.97 24.00
CA GLU A 94 -34.80 -3.07 24.42
C GLU A 94 -36.19 -3.64 24.10
N LEU A 95 -36.36 -4.24 22.93
CA LEU A 95 -37.60 -4.93 22.59
C LEU A 95 -37.91 -6.05 23.59
N MET A 96 -36.93 -6.87 23.97
CA MET A 96 -37.11 -7.92 24.98
C MET A 96 -37.55 -7.35 26.33
N ARG A 97 -36.92 -6.25 26.79
CA ARG A 97 -37.34 -5.56 28.02
C ARG A 97 -38.78 -5.07 27.93
N ARG A 98 -39.20 -4.49 26.80
CA ARG A 98 -40.59 -4.04 26.59
C ARG A 98 -41.59 -5.21 26.60
N LEU A 99 -41.25 -6.32 25.95
CA LEU A 99 -42.12 -7.51 25.92
C LEU A 99 -42.29 -8.12 27.32
N ALA A 100 -41.20 -8.27 28.07
CA ALA A 100 -41.25 -8.79 29.44
C ALA A 100 -42.10 -7.92 30.38
N MET A 101 -41.98 -6.58 30.29
CA MET A 101 -42.80 -5.66 31.07
C MET A 101 -44.28 -5.75 30.70
N ASN A 102 -44.59 -5.88 29.41
CA ASN A 102 -45.97 -6.00 28.93
C ASN A 102 -46.62 -7.36 29.26
N GLU A 103 -45.82 -8.43 29.42
CA GLU A 103 -46.29 -9.78 29.78
C GLU A 103 -46.67 -9.88 31.26
N SER A 104 -45.98 -9.14 32.14
CA SER A 104 -46.27 -9.12 33.59
C SER A 104 -47.60 -8.45 33.98
N VAL A 105 -48.27 -7.73 33.07
CA VAL A 105 -49.56 -7.04 33.31
C VAL A 105 -50.77 -7.91 32.94
N ALA A 106 -50.58 -8.99 32.19
CA ALA A 106 -51.68 -9.83 31.69
C ALA A 106 -51.92 -11.13 32.50
N GLY A 107 -51.46 -11.17 33.76
CA GLY A 107 -51.55 -12.34 34.64
C GLY A 107 -52.21 -12.02 35.98
N LYS A 108 -53.48 -11.60 35.98
CA LYS A 108 -54.32 -11.60 37.18
C LYS A 108 -55.79 -11.82 36.82
N GLY A 109 -56.37 -12.90 37.34
CA GLY A 109 -57.75 -13.39 37.14
C GLY A 109 -57.69 -14.92 37.02
N ASP A 110 -57.62 -15.61 38.17
CA ASP A 110 -58.75 -16.35 38.80
C ASP A 110 -59.24 -17.45 37.85
N ASP A 111 -58.80 -18.70 38.01
CA ASP A 111 -59.29 -19.73 38.96
C ASP A 111 -60.80 -19.99 38.85
N GLU A 112 -61.15 -21.27 38.98
CA GLU A 112 -62.49 -21.90 38.98
C GLU A 112 -63.08 -22.45 37.65
N ASN A 113 -63.15 -23.80 37.61
CA ASN A 113 -64.27 -24.68 37.17
C ASN A 113 -64.61 -24.71 35.65
N GLU A 114 -65.06 -25.78 35.00
CA GLU A 114 -65.50 -27.15 35.34
C GLU A 114 -65.61 -27.93 34.00
N ASP A 115 -65.65 -29.26 34.08
CA ASP A 115 -65.79 -30.23 32.99
C ASP A 115 -67.11 -30.11 32.17
N GLY A 116 -67.11 -30.62 30.93
CA GLY A 116 -68.32 -30.80 30.13
C GLY A 116 -68.05 -31.29 28.70
N ASP A 117 -68.02 -32.61 28.52
CA ASP A 117 -68.11 -33.32 27.24
C ASP A 117 -69.46 -33.05 26.53
N GLU A 118 -69.48 -33.03 25.19
CA GLU A 118 -70.41 -33.83 24.34
C GLU A 118 -70.28 -33.52 22.83
N ASP A 119 -70.34 -34.60 22.05
CA ASP A 119 -70.26 -34.73 20.59
C ASP A 119 -71.44 -34.10 19.83
N SER A 120 -71.23 -33.70 18.55
CA SER A 120 -71.91 -34.32 17.38
C SER A 120 -71.81 -33.52 16.07
N ASP A 121 -72.00 -34.29 15.00
CA ASP A 121 -71.67 -34.15 13.58
C ASP A 121 -72.39 -33.09 12.71
N ALA A 122 -71.68 -32.76 11.61
CA ALA A 122 -72.12 -32.63 10.22
C ALA A 122 -73.22 -31.64 9.80
N ALA A 123 -72.87 -30.70 8.89
CA ALA A 123 -73.37 -30.70 7.50
C ALA A 123 -72.79 -29.54 6.67
N SER A 124 -72.42 -29.88 5.43
CA SER A 124 -71.96 -28.99 4.36
C SER A 124 -73.09 -28.20 3.69
N GLN A 125 -72.83 -26.97 3.21
CA GLN A 125 -72.72 -26.64 1.77
C GLN A 125 -72.82 -25.11 1.45
N VAL A 126 -71.82 -24.64 0.70
CA VAL A 126 -71.91 -23.83 -0.54
C VAL A 126 -72.49 -22.40 -0.51
N GLY A 127 -71.63 -21.43 -0.88
CA GLY A 127 -72.01 -20.42 -1.89
C GLY A 127 -71.61 -18.95 -1.69
N ARG A 128 -70.67 -18.50 -2.54
CA ARG A 128 -70.47 -17.12 -3.09
C ARG A 128 -69.76 -16.03 -2.25
N LYS A 129 -68.61 -15.58 -2.80
CA LYS A 129 -67.90 -14.30 -2.58
C LYS A 129 -68.53 -13.16 -3.43
N PRO A 130 -68.08 -11.88 -3.38
CA PRO A 130 -67.37 -11.11 -2.35
C PRO A 130 -68.02 -9.72 -2.08
N SER A 131 -67.76 -9.09 -0.93
CA SER A 131 -67.70 -7.62 -0.88
C SER A 131 -66.73 -7.18 0.20
N ALA A 132 -65.90 -6.21 -0.18
CA ALA A 132 -64.88 -5.61 0.65
C ALA A 132 -65.53 -4.75 1.74
N GLN A 133 -65.15 -4.98 2.99
CA GLN A 133 -65.27 -3.95 4.01
C GLN A 133 -64.10 -4.08 4.98
N GLN A 134 -63.22 -3.09 4.89
CA GLN A 134 -62.17 -2.82 5.87
C GLN A 134 -62.80 -2.56 7.24
N GLY A 135 -62.13 -3.05 8.28
CA GLY A 135 -62.31 -2.54 9.64
C GLY A 135 -62.65 -3.58 10.70
N SER A 136 -61.63 -4.24 11.25
CA SER A 136 -61.34 -4.17 12.70
C SER A 136 -60.25 -5.19 13.02
N ALA A 137 -59.20 -4.70 13.68
CA ALA A 137 -58.07 -5.48 14.12
C ALA A 137 -58.50 -6.46 15.23
N GLN A 138 -58.91 -7.67 14.86
CA GLN A 138 -58.82 -8.80 15.79
C GLN A 138 -57.35 -9.25 15.83
N LYS A 139 -56.64 -8.86 16.89
CA LYS A 139 -55.34 -9.45 17.25
C LYS A 139 -55.56 -10.95 17.52
N GLY A 140 -55.51 -11.76 16.48
CA GLY A 140 -55.55 -13.22 16.57
C GLY A 140 -54.34 -13.72 17.35
N LYS A 141 -54.56 -14.64 18.29
CA LYS A 141 -53.49 -15.34 19.00
C LYS A 141 -52.65 -16.09 17.96
N ILE A 142 -51.37 -15.74 17.82
CA ILE A 142 -50.44 -16.41 16.90
C ILE A 142 -50.50 -17.93 17.14
N THR A 143 -50.77 -18.70 16.10
CA THR A 143 -50.90 -20.15 16.23
C THR A 143 -49.54 -20.80 16.51
N LYS A 144 -49.53 -21.98 17.16
CA LYS A 144 -48.27 -22.72 17.41
C LYS A 144 -47.47 -22.95 16.11
N ARG A 145 -48.15 -23.16 14.98
CA ARG A 145 -47.53 -23.29 13.65
C ARG A 145 -46.84 -22.01 13.17
N GLU A 146 -47.46 -20.84 13.34
CA GLU A 146 -46.83 -19.57 12.97
C GLU A 146 -45.60 -19.26 13.83
N ARG A 147 -45.65 -19.58 15.13
CA ARG A 147 -44.46 -19.45 15.99
C ARG A 147 -43.33 -20.38 15.56
N LEU A 148 -43.67 -21.61 15.17
CA LEU A 148 -42.70 -22.58 14.67
C LEU A 148 -42.08 -22.09 13.35
N ALA A 149 -42.88 -21.53 12.45
CA ALA A 149 -42.43 -20.98 11.16
C ALA A 149 -41.42 -19.84 11.35
N VAL A 150 -41.74 -18.89 12.24
CA VAL A 150 -40.83 -17.78 12.57
C VAL A 150 -39.51 -18.29 13.15
N PHE A 151 -39.56 -19.32 13.99
CA PHE A 151 -38.35 -19.93 14.56
C PHE A 151 -37.51 -20.68 13.52
N THR A 152 -38.16 -21.43 12.60
CA THR A 152 -37.45 -22.12 11.51
C THR A 152 -36.83 -21.15 10.51
N ASP A 153 -37.51 -20.03 10.22
CA ASP A 153 -36.99 -18.99 9.34
C ASP A 153 -35.78 -18.32 10.00
N ALA A 154 -35.87 -17.97 11.29
CA ALA A 154 -34.76 -17.40 12.04
C ALA A 154 -33.53 -18.33 12.12
N LEU A 155 -33.74 -19.64 12.28
CA LEU A 155 -32.65 -20.63 12.23
C LEU A 155 -32.01 -20.70 10.84
N THR A 156 -32.82 -20.64 9.79
CA THR A 156 -32.35 -20.72 8.41
C THR A 156 -31.52 -19.48 8.05
N ASP A 157 -31.94 -18.30 8.48
CA ASP A 157 -31.21 -17.05 8.28
C ASP A 157 -29.91 -17.01 9.11
N SER A 158 -29.91 -17.55 10.33
CA SER A 158 -28.69 -17.67 11.14
C SER A 158 -27.68 -18.63 10.51
N LEU A 159 -28.12 -19.72 9.86
CA LEU A 159 -27.24 -20.66 9.18
C LEU A 159 -26.67 -20.08 7.87
N LYS A 160 -27.50 -19.38 7.09
CA LYS A 160 -27.03 -18.70 5.86
C LYS A 160 -25.99 -17.64 6.18
N SER A 161 -26.28 -16.77 7.15
CA SER A 161 -25.36 -15.71 7.57
C SER A 161 -24.04 -16.25 8.12
N ALA A 162 -24.07 -17.33 8.91
CA ALA A 162 -22.86 -18.00 9.37
C ALA A 162 -22.03 -18.59 8.21
N SER A 163 -22.69 -19.19 7.21
CA SER A 163 -22.00 -19.78 6.05
C SER A 163 -21.35 -18.72 5.14
N GLU A 164 -22.00 -17.56 4.98
CA GLU A 164 -21.48 -16.44 4.19
C GLU A 164 -20.27 -15.79 4.86
N ASP A 165 -20.28 -15.66 6.20
CA ASP A 165 -19.19 -15.05 6.96
C ASP A 165 -17.92 -15.93 6.91
N ASP A 166 -18.08 -17.25 6.97
CA ASP A 166 -16.97 -18.19 6.78
C ASP A 166 -16.45 -18.18 5.33
N GLY A 167 -17.34 -18.14 4.33
CA GLY A 167 -16.97 -17.99 2.92
C GLY A 167 -16.13 -16.74 2.65
N ASN A 168 -16.58 -15.59 3.15
CA ASN A 168 -15.88 -14.31 3.01
C ASN A 168 -14.50 -14.32 3.70
N LYS A 169 -14.39 -14.96 4.85
CA LYS A 169 -13.12 -15.13 5.57
C LYS A 169 -12.13 -15.99 4.80
N HIS A 170 -12.60 -17.05 4.14
CA HIS A 170 -11.76 -17.89 3.29
C HIS A 170 -11.29 -17.13 2.05
N GLU A 171 -12.17 -16.37 1.40
CA GLU A 171 -11.82 -15.55 0.24
C GLU A 171 -10.81 -14.45 0.59
N PHE A 172 -10.98 -13.78 1.74
CA PHE A 172 -10.03 -12.78 2.23
C PHE A 172 -8.64 -13.38 2.48
N LYS A 173 -8.58 -14.57 3.09
CA LYS A 173 -7.31 -15.29 3.30
C LYS A 173 -6.65 -15.67 1.99
N ALA A 174 -7.42 -16.13 1.00
CA ALA A 174 -6.92 -16.46 -0.32
C ALA A 174 -6.34 -15.23 -1.04
N LYS A 175 -7.06 -14.10 -1.03
CA LYS A 175 -6.58 -12.82 -1.59
C LYS A 175 -5.31 -12.33 -0.90
N ARG A 176 -5.23 -12.45 0.43
CA ARG A 176 -4.03 -12.07 1.19
C ARG A 176 -2.82 -12.94 0.82
N LEU A 177 -3.02 -14.25 0.70
CA LEU A 177 -1.97 -15.18 0.30
C LEU A 177 -1.45 -14.88 -1.11
N ALA A 178 -2.36 -14.62 -2.05
CA ALA A 178 -2.00 -14.24 -3.43
C ALA A 178 -1.19 -12.93 -3.46
N PHE A 179 -1.59 -11.94 -2.67
CA PHE A 179 -0.84 -10.67 -2.56
C PHE A 179 0.57 -10.86 -1.99
N GLU A 180 0.73 -11.72 -0.98
CA GLU A 180 2.04 -12.04 -0.40
C GLU A 180 2.95 -12.78 -1.40
N GLN A 181 2.38 -13.70 -2.18
CA GLN A 181 3.08 -14.39 -3.26
C GLN A 181 3.55 -13.43 -4.36
N ASP A 182 2.67 -12.55 -4.82
CA ASP A 182 2.98 -11.56 -5.86
C ASP A 182 4.07 -10.56 -5.39
N GLN A 183 4.02 -10.16 -4.12
CA GLN A 183 5.07 -9.33 -3.53
C GLN A 183 6.43 -10.05 -3.51
N ALA A 184 6.45 -11.33 -3.12
CA ALA A 184 7.67 -12.12 -3.11
C ALA A 184 8.23 -12.33 -4.54
N GLU A 185 7.36 -12.57 -5.53
CA GLU A 185 7.78 -12.68 -6.93
C GLU A 185 8.37 -11.36 -7.46
N ASN A 186 7.72 -10.24 -7.19
CA ASN A 186 8.22 -8.92 -7.55
C ASN A 186 9.59 -8.60 -6.91
N GLN A 187 9.81 -9.00 -5.65
CA GLN A 187 11.12 -8.86 -5.02
C GLN A 187 12.18 -9.71 -5.74
N ARG A 188 11.88 -10.97 -6.06
CA ARG A 188 12.81 -11.85 -6.78
C ARG A 188 13.13 -11.33 -8.17
N LEU A 189 12.14 -10.78 -8.88
CA LEU A 189 12.35 -10.14 -10.17
C LEU A 189 13.25 -8.92 -10.05
N HIS A 190 12.99 -8.03 -9.08
CA HIS A 190 13.83 -6.86 -8.84
C HIS A 190 15.28 -7.27 -8.55
N GLU A 191 15.51 -8.20 -7.63
CA GLU A 191 16.83 -8.74 -7.32
C GLU A 191 17.53 -9.33 -8.55
N ALA A 192 16.80 -10.08 -9.38
CA ALA A 192 17.34 -10.66 -10.60
C ALA A 192 17.76 -9.57 -11.61
N THR A 193 16.93 -8.53 -11.82
CA THR A 193 17.27 -7.42 -12.72
C THR A 193 18.48 -6.62 -12.21
N GLU A 194 18.59 -6.40 -10.90
CA GLU A 194 19.77 -5.74 -10.33
C GLU A 194 21.03 -6.60 -10.48
N ALA A 195 20.92 -7.91 -10.25
CA ALA A 195 22.03 -8.84 -10.45
C ALA A 195 22.48 -8.84 -11.92
N GLU A 196 21.56 -8.78 -12.87
CA GLU A 196 21.88 -8.68 -14.29
C GLU A 196 22.57 -7.35 -14.63
N LYS A 197 22.09 -6.22 -14.09
CA LYS A 197 22.77 -4.92 -14.22
C LYS A 197 24.20 -4.97 -13.67
N ARG A 198 24.42 -5.63 -12.52
CA ARG A 198 25.76 -5.84 -11.94
C ARG A 198 26.66 -6.67 -12.86
N ARG A 199 26.15 -7.77 -13.41
CA ARG A 199 26.88 -8.61 -14.38
C ARG A 199 27.23 -7.85 -15.65
N HIS A 200 26.30 -7.07 -16.19
CA HIS A 200 26.55 -6.26 -17.37
C HIS A 200 27.63 -5.19 -17.10
N HIS A 201 27.60 -4.57 -15.92
CA HIS A 201 28.63 -3.61 -15.53
C HIS A 201 30.02 -4.26 -15.41
N GLU A 202 30.09 -5.46 -14.83
CA GLU A 202 31.33 -6.24 -14.74
C GLU A 202 31.89 -6.61 -16.11
N LEU A 203 31.04 -7.07 -17.04
CA LEU A 203 31.42 -7.36 -18.42
C LEU A 203 31.93 -6.10 -19.15
N ASP A 204 31.30 -4.94 -18.95
CA ASP A 204 31.77 -3.67 -19.54
C ASP A 204 33.16 -3.28 -19.00
N LEU A 205 33.42 -3.50 -17.71
CA LEU A 205 34.76 -3.28 -17.15
C LEU A 205 35.80 -4.24 -17.74
N GLU A 206 35.44 -5.52 -17.90
CA GLU A 206 36.34 -6.52 -18.46
C GLU A 206 36.65 -6.26 -19.94
N THR A 207 35.64 -5.89 -20.74
CA THR A 207 35.85 -5.52 -22.15
C THR A 207 36.77 -4.31 -22.29
N ARG A 208 36.66 -3.31 -21.40
CA ARG A 208 37.59 -2.16 -21.36
C ARG A 208 39.02 -2.59 -21.02
N ARG A 209 39.19 -3.53 -20.09
CA ARG A 209 40.51 -4.07 -19.74
C ARG A 209 41.14 -4.80 -20.92
N GLN A 210 40.39 -5.71 -21.55
CA GLN A 210 40.84 -6.45 -22.73
C GLN A 210 41.23 -5.50 -23.86
N LYS A 211 40.42 -4.47 -24.14
CA LYS A 211 40.74 -3.47 -25.16
C LYS A 211 42.04 -2.71 -24.84
N ALA A 212 42.25 -2.32 -23.58
CA ALA A 212 43.49 -1.66 -23.17
C ALA A 212 44.71 -2.56 -23.31
N ASP A 213 44.56 -3.86 -23.07
CA ASP A 213 45.62 -4.85 -23.22
C ASP A 213 45.93 -5.16 -24.69
N GLU A 214 44.92 -5.28 -25.55
CA GLU A 214 45.11 -5.36 -27.00
C GLU A 214 45.83 -4.13 -27.55
N GLU A 215 45.48 -2.94 -27.08
CA GLU A 215 46.17 -1.71 -27.48
C GLU A 215 47.63 -1.66 -27.00
N ARG A 216 47.90 -2.15 -25.77
CA ARG A 216 49.27 -2.35 -25.27
C ARG A 216 50.04 -3.31 -26.17
N GLU A 217 49.44 -4.45 -26.53
CA GLU A 217 50.06 -5.44 -27.40
C GLU A 217 50.33 -4.90 -28.80
N LYS A 218 49.37 -4.18 -29.41
CA LYS A 218 49.56 -3.50 -30.69
C LYS A 218 50.73 -2.51 -30.64
N ARG A 219 50.86 -1.73 -29.55
CA ARG A 219 52.00 -0.82 -29.35
C ARG A 219 53.32 -1.59 -29.23
N MET A 220 53.36 -2.67 -28.44
CA MET A 220 54.56 -3.50 -28.33
C MET A 220 54.95 -4.10 -29.67
N PHE A 221 53.99 -4.62 -30.44
CA PHE A 221 54.24 -5.20 -31.75
C PHE A 221 54.76 -4.16 -32.76
N ALA A 222 54.20 -2.94 -32.74
CA ALA A 222 54.70 -1.83 -33.55
C ALA A 222 56.14 -1.44 -33.19
N ILE A 223 56.46 -1.38 -31.89
CA ILE A 223 57.83 -1.13 -31.41
C ILE A 223 58.76 -2.26 -31.88
N LEU A 224 58.40 -3.51 -31.67
CA LEU A 224 59.21 -4.67 -32.07
C LEU A 224 59.49 -4.66 -33.59
N LYS A 225 58.46 -4.36 -34.39
CA LYS A 225 58.57 -4.21 -35.84
C LYS A 225 59.53 -3.07 -36.22
N SER A 226 59.45 -1.93 -35.54
CA SER A 226 60.34 -0.78 -35.79
C SER A 226 61.81 -1.10 -35.49
N VAL A 227 62.09 -1.76 -34.35
CA VAL A 227 63.43 -2.19 -33.96
C VAL A 227 64.01 -3.18 -34.96
N LEU A 228 63.19 -4.13 -35.43
CA LEU A 228 63.61 -5.11 -36.43
C LEU A 228 63.94 -4.45 -37.78
N MET A 229 63.15 -3.47 -38.22
CA MET A 229 63.40 -2.71 -39.45
C MET A 229 64.66 -1.84 -39.33
N GLN A 230 64.87 -1.21 -38.17
CA GLN A 230 66.05 -0.41 -37.89
C GLN A 230 67.32 -1.28 -37.93
N LYS A 231 67.28 -2.49 -37.36
CA LYS A 231 68.39 -3.46 -37.40
C LYS A 231 68.73 -3.95 -38.81
N LYS A 232 67.72 -4.09 -39.70
CA LYS A 232 67.94 -4.38 -41.13
C LYS A 232 68.58 -3.21 -41.87
N PHE A 233 68.23 -1.97 -41.53
CA PHE A 233 68.79 -0.76 -42.15
C PHE A 233 70.26 -0.51 -41.74
N TYR A 234 70.60 -0.67 -40.46
CA TYR A 234 71.98 -0.54 -39.97
C TYR A 234 72.89 -1.73 -40.34
N GLY A 235 72.33 -2.84 -40.82
CA GLY A 235 73.10 -3.97 -41.38
C GLY A 235 73.58 -3.77 -42.83
N VAL A 236 73.07 -2.75 -43.54
CA VAL A 236 73.41 -2.46 -44.95
C VAL A 236 74.44 -1.31 -45.07
N ALA A 237 74.64 -0.54 -44.00
CA ALA A 237 75.60 0.57 -43.95
C ALA A 237 76.90 0.18 -43.24
N MET A 238 77.64 -0.78 -43.80
CA MET A 238 79.07 -0.96 -43.53
C MET A 238 79.78 -1.07 -44.88
N PRO A 239 80.36 0.02 -45.41
CA PRO A 239 81.19 -0.05 -46.60
C PRO A 239 82.50 -0.78 -46.26
N ARG A 240 82.87 -1.75 -47.09
CA ARG A 240 84.25 -2.25 -47.19
C ARG A 240 85.09 -1.27 -48.01
#